data_AF-A0A699ZCQ3-F1
#
_entry.id   AF-A0A699ZCQ3-F1
#
_cell.length_a   1.000
_cell.length_b   1.000
_cell.length_c   1.000
_cell.angle_alpha   90.00
_cell.angle_beta   90.00
_cell.angle_gamma   90.00
#
_symmetry.space_group_name_H-M   'P 1'
#
loop_
_entity.id
_entity.type
_entity.pdbx_description
1 polymer ?
#
loop_
_entity_poly.entity_id
_entity_poly.type
_entity_poly.pdbx_seq_one_letter_code
_entity_poly.pdbx_strand_id
1 'polypeptide(L)'
;MLMSWGAAAALCGSRYGTEREVGVALRAYLARPGASRQQLFITTKLFKGLADVPKAVPACLSRLGLDQVDLLLVHSPFTPDLDYRK
;
A
#
# COMPACT_ATOMS: atom_id res chain seq x y z
N MET A 1 21.03 19.85 6.10
CA MET A 1 21.01 18.66 5.23
C MET A 1 19.54 18.35 4.95
N LEU A 2 19.04 18.71 3.76
CA LEU A 2 17.64 18.46 3.39
C LEU A 2 17.48 16.94 3.18
N MET A 3 16.80 16.27 4.11
CA MET A 3 16.34 14.91 3.88
C MET A 3 15.23 14.99 2.83
N SER A 4 15.52 14.58 1.60
CA SER A 4 14.51 14.42 0.56
C SER A 4 13.67 13.18 0.92
N TRP A 5 12.38 13.39 1.17
CA TRP A 5 11.43 12.32 1.44
C TRP A 5 10.89 11.79 0.11
N GLY A 6 11.11 10.50 -0.16
CA GLY A 6 10.48 9.84 -1.30
C GLY A 6 9.07 9.38 -0.91
N ALA A 7 8.04 9.87 -1.61
CA ALA A 7 6.67 9.40 -1.41
C ALA A 7 6.37 8.25 -2.37
N ALA A 8 5.87 7.12 -1.87
CA ALA A 8 5.40 6.00 -2.69
C ALA A 8 3.95 5.64 -2.30
N ALA A 9 3.07 5.54 -3.29
CA ALA A 9 1.67 5.19 -3.08
C ALA A 9 1.36 3.88 -3.81
N ALA A 10 0.85 2.89 -3.07
CA ALA A 10 0.33 1.64 -3.59
C ALA A 10 -1.17 1.51 -3.29
N LEU A 11 -1.85 0.56 -3.92
CA LEU A 11 -3.28 0.35 -3.73
C LEU A 11 -3.52 -1.14 -3.50
N CYS A 12 -4.04 -1.50 -2.32
CA CYS A 12 -4.37 -2.88 -1.96
C CYS A 12 -5.72 -3.26 -2.53
N GLY A 13 -5.74 -4.30 -3.38
CA GLY A 13 -7.00 -4.95 -3.76
C GLY A 13 -7.50 -4.56 -5.14
N SER A 14 -6.61 -4.68 -6.13
CA SER A 14 -6.98 -4.95 -7.54
C SER A 14 -7.90 -3.96 -8.25
N ARG A 15 -7.79 -2.65 -7.96
CA ARG A 15 -8.30 -1.66 -8.93
C ARG A 15 -7.28 -1.38 -10.03
N TYR A 16 -5.99 -1.39 -9.70
CA TYR A 16 -4.90 -1.11 -10.64
C TYR A 16 -3.97 -2.31 -10.85
N GLY A 17 -3.89 -3.24 -9.89
CA GLY A 17 -3.08 -4.46 -10.01
C GLY A 17 -1.58 -4.24 -10.05
N THR A 18 -1.10 -3.06 -9.64
CA THR A 18 0.30 -2.62 -9.78
C THR A 18 1.18 -2.92 -8.58
N GLU A 19 0.66 -3.62 -7.55
CA GLU A 19 1.39 -3.79 -6.29
C GLU A 19 2.72 -4.54 -6.48
N ARG A 20 2.79 -5.47 -7.45
CA ARG A 20 4.02 -6.23 -7.72
C ARG A 20 5.09 -5.36 -8.36
N GLU A 21 4.71 -4.54 -9.33
CA GLU A 21 5.58 -3.62 -10.06
C GLU A 21 6.12 -2.54 -9.12
N VAL A 22 5.25 -1.99 -8.25
CA VAL A 22 5.69 -1.08 -7.19
C VAL A 22 6.66 -1.78 -6.24
N GLY A 23 6.40 -3.03 -5.87
CA GLY A 23 7.33 -3.81 -5.05
C GLY A 23 8.70 -4.02 -5.72
N VAL A 24 8.74 -4.26 -7.03
CA VAL A 24 9.99 -4.33 -7.80
C VAL A 24 10.75 -3.01 -7.73
N ALA A 25 10.07 -1.89 -7.98
CA ALA A 25 10.68 -0.57 -7.93
C ALA A 25 11.21 -0.21 -6.53
N LEU A 26 10.47 -0.54 -5.48
CA LEU A 26 10.88 -0.34 -4.09
C LEU A 26 12.13 -1.15 -3.75
N ARG A 27 12.20 -2.43 -4.13
CA ARG A 27 13.41 -3.25 -3.92
C ARG A 27 14.60 -2.71 -4.69
N ALA A 28 14.41 -2.29 -5.94
CA ALA A 28 15.48 -1.67 -6.72
C ALA A 28 15.99 -0.37 -6.10
N TYR A 29 15.09 0.47 -5.55
CA TYR A 29 15.47 1.68 -4.82
C TYR A 29 16.25 1.34 -3.53
N LEU A 30 15.75 0.43 -2.71
CA LEU A 30 16.35 0.05 -1.43
C LEU A 30 17.69 -0.69 -1.58
N ALA A 31 17.97 -1.26 -2.75
CA ALA A 31 19.28 -1.85 -3.06
C ALA A 31 20.39 -0.81 -3.34
N ARG A 32 20.04 0.48 -3.51
CA ARG A 32 21.02 1.54 -3.78
C ARG A 32 21.77 1.93 -2.50
N PRO A 33 23.09 2.23 -2.58
CA PRO A 33 23.83 2.74 -1.42
C PRO A 33 23.20 4.00 -0.84
N GLY A 34 23.04 4.04 0.49
CA GLY A 34 22.45 5.17 1.21
C GLY A 34 20.91 5.25 1.19
N ALA A 35 20.24 4.32 0.50
CA ALA A 35 18.79 4.19 0.57
C ALA A 35 18.39 3.49 1.89
N SER A 36 17.35 4.01 2.54
CA SER A 36 16.74 3.41 3.73
C SER A 36 15.22 3.42 3.62
N ARG A 37 14.58 2.39 4.15
CA ARG A 37 13.11 2.33 4.27
C ARG A 37 12.53 3.53 5.03
N GLN A 38 13.29 4.09 5.97
CA GLN A 38 12.87 5.23 6.80
C GLN A 38 12.81 6.56 6.02
N GLN A 39 13.41 6.62 4.82
CA GLN A 39 13.35 7.78 3.93
C GLN A 39 12.09 7.76 3.04
N LEU A 40 11.33 6.67 3.09
CA LEU A 40 10.14 6.46 2.29
C LEU A 40 8.89 6.63 3.15
N PHE A 41 7.90 7.32 2.61
CA PHE A 41 6.55 7.31 3.16
C PHE A 41 5.64 6.53 2.22
N ILE A 42 5.22 5.35 2.67
CA ILE A 42 4.45 4.38 1.89
C ILE A 42 3.00 4.39 2.36
N THR A 43 2.10 4.80 1.46
CA THR A 43 0.65 4.75 1.69
C THR A 43 0.01 3.64 0.87
N THR A 44 -0.87 2.84 1.48
CA THR A 44 -1.76 1.93 0.76
C THR A 44 -3.22 2.14 1.10
N LYS A 45 -4.13 1.66 0.24
CA LYS A 45 -5.58 1.84 0.41
C LYS A 45 -6.32 0.53 0.23
N LEU A 46 -7.29 0.23 1.10
CA LEU A 46 -8.17 -0.95 1.01
C LEU A 46 -9.35 -0.67 0.07
N PHE A 47 -9.48 -1.47 -0.98
CA PHE A 47 -10.56 -1.28 -1.96
C PHE A 47 -11.92 -1.86 -1.52
N LYS A 48 -11.96 -3.06 -0.93
CA LYS A 48 -13.22 -3.75 -0.54
C LYS A 48 -13.67 -3.46 0.90
N GLY A 49 -13.31 -2.31 1.48
CA GLY A 49 -13.67 -1.96 2.85
C GLY A 49 -12.93 -2.79 3.92
N LEU A 50 -13.51 -2.87 5.12
CA LEU A 50 -12.86 -3.38 6.33
C LEU A 50 -13.11 -4.88 6.63
N ALA A 51 -14.06 -5.52 5.93
CA ALA A 51 -14.54 -6.86 6.27
C ALA A 51 -13.44 -7.95 6.25
N ASP A 52 -12.38 -7.74 5.46
CA ASP A 52 -11.30 -8.73 5.28
C ASP A 52 -9.91 -8.12 5.56
N VAL A 53 -9.81 -7.05 6.36
CA VAL A 53 -8.52 -6.38 6.69
C VAL A 53 -7.44 -7.36 7.14
N PRO A 54 -7.72 -8.33 8.06
CA PRO A 54 -6.69 -9.27 8.52
C PRO A 54 -6.08 -10.15 7.42
N LYS A 55 -6.77 -10.32 6.28
CA LYS A 55 -6.24 -11.06 5.11
C LYS A 55 -5.71 -10.13 4.03
N ALA A 56 -6.42 -9.04 3.76
CA ALA A 56 -6.12 -8.12 2.68
C ALA A 56 -4.79 -7.38 2.89
N VAL A 57 -4.50 -6.95 4.13
CA VAL A 57 -3.27 -6.22 4.45
C VAL A 57 -2.03 -7.12 4.29
N PRO A 58 -1.94 -8.31 4.90
CA PRO A 58 -0.79 -9.21 4.67
C PRO A 58 -0.60 -9.58 3.20
N ALA A 59 -1.68 -9.83 2.46
CA ALA A 59 -1.59 -10.13 1.04
C ALA A 59 -1.02 -8.96 0.22
N CYS A 60 -1.37 -7.72 0.56
CA CYS A 60 -0.80 -6.53 -0.07
C CYS A 60 0.67 -6.32 0.28
N LEU A 61 1.01 -6.44 1.56
CA LEU A 61 2.38 -6.35 2.05
C LEU A 61 3.28 -7.38 1.37
N SER A 62 2.79 -8.62 1.21
CA SER A 62 3.47 -9.67 0.45
C SER A 62 3.69 -9.29 -1.02
N ARG A 63 2.69 -8.71 -1.71
CA ARG A 63 2.85 -8.26 -3.11
C ARG A 63 3.85 -7.11 -3.24
N LEU A 64 3.84 -6.17 -2.30
CA LEU A 64 4.78 -5.05 -2.23
C LEU A 64 6.19 -5.49 -1.81
N GLY A 65 6.32 -6.63 -1.13
CA GLY A 65 7.58 -7.08 -0.53
C GLY A 65 8.00 -6.19 0.64
N LEU A 66 7.04 -5.80 1.49
CA LEU A 66 7.25 -4.95 2.66
C LEU A 66 6.64 -5.61 3.89
N ASP A 67 7.20 -5.33 5.06
CA ASP A 67 6.63 -5.79 6.34
C ASP A 67 5.58 -4.80 6.89
N GLN A 68 5.64 -3.53 6.46
CA GLN A 68 4.78 -2.46 6.95
C GLN A 68 4.60 -1.32 5.94
N VAL A 69 3.52 -0.57 6.13
CA VAL A 69 3.20 0.71 5.47
C VAL A 69 3.09 1.81 6.52
N ASP A 70 3.35 3.05 6.13
CA ASP A 70 3.28 4.20 7.03
C ASP A 70 1.84 4.71 7.19
N LEU A 71 1.00 4.50 6.17
CA LEU A 71 -0.40 4.90 6.18
C LEU A 71 -1.28 3.88 5.44
N LEU A 72 -2.34 3.43 6.11
CA LEU A 72 -3.39 2.59 5.54
C LEU A 72 -4.69 3.40 5.49
N LEU A 73 -5.27 3.55 4.30
CA LEU A 73 -6.53 4.24 4.10
C LEU A 73 -7.64 3.27 3.71
N VAL A 74 -8.88 3.56 4.10
CA VAL A 74 -10.07 2.96 3.48
C VAL A 74 -10.33 3.75 2.20
N HIS A 75 -10.31 3.09 1.02
CA HIS A 75 -10.35 3.81 -0.27
C HIS A 75 -11.67 4.54 -0.52
N SER A 76 -12.77 4.00 -0.02
CA SER A 76 -14.10 4.61 -0.13
C SER A 76 -14.94 4.15 1.05
N PRO A 77 -15.84 4.99 1.58
CA PRO A 77 -16.76 4.62 2.66
C PRO A 77 -17.89 3.68 2.18
N PHE A 78 -17.74 3.07 0.99
CA PHE A 78 -18.74 2.25 0.35
C PHE A 78 -18.33 0.77 0.48
N THR A 79 -19.10 0.02 1.25
CA THR A 79 -19.07 -1.45 1.21
C THR A 79 -20.05 -1.90 0.14
N PRO A 80 -19.62 -2.66 -0.88
CA PRO A 80 -20.52 -3.17 -1.92
C PRO A 80 -21.63 -4.09 -1.37
N ASP A 81 -21.48 -4.52 -0.12
CA ASP A 81 -22.34 -5.38 0.67
C ASP A 81 -23.35 -4.63 1.57
N LEU A 82 -23.31 -3.29 1.62
CA LEU A 82 -24.39 -2.49 2.21
C LEU A 82 -25.33 -2.01 1.10
N ASP A 83 -26.49 -2.66 0.99
CA ASP A 83 -27.60 -2.13 0.17
C ASP A 83 -28.09 -0.81 0.80
N TYR A 84 -27.73 0.30 0.17
CA TYR A 84 -28.12 1.66 0.60
C TYR A 84 -29.60 1.97 0.24
N ARG A 85 -30.35 0.99 -0.28
CA ARG A 85 -31.80 1.09 -0.50
C ARG A 85 -32.56 0.67 0.77
N LYS A 86 -32.60 1.55 1.76
CA LYS A 86 -33.71 1.63 2.72
C LYS A 86 -34.05 3.08 2.98
#